data_AF-D0NR82-F1
#
_entry.id   AF-D0NR82-F1
#
_cell.length_a   1.000
_cell.length_b   1.000
_cell.length_c   1.000
_cell.angle_alpha   90.00
_cell.angle_beta   90.00
_cell.angle_gamma   90.00
#
_symmetry.space_group_name_H-M   'P 1'
#
loop_
_entity.id
_entity.type
_entity.pdbx_description
1 polymer ?
#
loop_
_entity_poly.entity_id
_entity_poly.type
_entity_poly.pdbx_seq_one_letter_code
_entity_poly.pdbx_strand_id
1 'polypeptide(L)'
;MMRHIAIGVEEKLHVPMPTIRDESHAIELFSTGYELLKLKPRKYKRRVDQLKLTTVLRLVREGEVPRGRVLPYKPRKHTKKVAGHLQT
;
A
#
# COMPACT_ATOMS: atom_id res chain seq x y z
N MET A 1 -4.51 8.46 10.00
CA MET A 1 -5.19 8.83 8.75
C MET A 1 -6.60 9.34 9.04
N MET A 2 -7.46 8.54 9.69
CA MET A 2 -8.84 8.93 10.05
C MET A 2 -8.95 10.21 10.89
N ARG A 3 -8.05 10.45 11.86
CA ARG A 3 -8.08 11.67 12.69
C ARG A 3 -7.95 12.97 11.90
N HIS A 4 -7.17 12.99 10.81
CA HIS A 4 -6.98 14.20 10.01
C HIS A 4 -8.20 14.52 9.15
N ILE A 5 -8.92 13.48 8.70
CA ILE A 5 -10.18 13.63 7.97
C ILE A 5 -11.23 14.21 8.92
N ALA A 6 -11.34 13.68 10.15
CA ALA A 6 -12.24 14.22 11.16
C ALA A 6 -11.96 15.71 11.46
N ILE A 7 -10.69 16.07 11.66
CA ILE A 7 -10.30 17.48 11.84
C ILE A 7 -10.70 18.34 10.64
N GLY A 8 -10.49 17.86 9.41
CA GLY A 8 -10.92 18.58 8.21
C GLY A 8 -12.43 18.79 8.14
N VAL A 9 -13.21 17.77 8.52
CA VAL A 9 -14.68 17.86 8.62
C VAL A 9 -15.10 18.89 9.68
N GLU A 10 -14.50 18.84 10.86
CA GLU A 10 -14.77 19.79 11.96
C GLU A 10 -14.39 21.23 11.57
N GLU A 11 -13.27 21.42 10.88
CA GLU A 11 -12.85 22.72 10.34
C GLU A 11 -13.84 23.27 9.30
N LYS A 12 -14.43 22.41 8.46
CA LYS A 12 -15.42 22.82 7.43
C LYS A 12 -16.76 23.20 8.06
N LEU A 13 -17.24 22.36 8.97
CA LEU A 13 -18.61 22.44 9.48
C LEU A 13 -18.71 23.30 10.73
N HIS A 14 -17.57 23.68 11.35
CA HIS A 14 -17.48 24.41 12.61
C HIS A 14 -18.25 23.76 13.76
N VAL A 15 -18.44 22.43 13.68
CA VAL A 15 -19.08 21.59 14.68
C VAL A 15 -18.21 20.36 14.93
N PRO A 16 -18.29 19.73 16.12
CA PRO A 16 -17.62 18.46 16.37
C PRO A 16 -18.06 17.39 15.36
N MET A 17 -17.21 16.40 15.14
CA MET A 17 -17.42 15.35 14.12
C MET A 17 -18.83 14.77 14.21
N PRO A 18 -19.67 14.94 13.17
CA PRO A 18 -21.05 14.47 13.20
C PRO A 18 -21.11 12.94 13.22
N THR A 19 -22.14 12.42 13.90
CA THR A 19 -22.39 10.98 13.94
C THR A 19 -22.83 10.48 12.57
N ILE A 20 -22.17 9.41 12.09
CA ILE A 20 -22.47 8.79 10.80
C ILE A 20 -23.84 8.09 10.90
N ARG A 21 -24.73 8.40 9.95
CA ARG A 21 -26.09 7.83 9.86
C ARG A 21 -26.14 6.72 8.82
N ASP A 22 -25.83 7.08 7.58
CA ASP A 22 -25.90 6.20 6.41
C ASP A 22 -24.58 6.19 5.63
N GLU A 23 -24.42 5.21 4.73
CA GLU A 23 -23.21 5.08 3.90
C GLU A 23 -22.99 6.28 2.97
N SER A 24 -24.05 6.80 2.36
CA SER A 24 -24.00 8.04 1.56
C SER A 24 -23.47 9.21 2.38
N HIS A 25 -23.98 9.37 3.60
CA HIS A 25 -23.53 10.40 4.53
C HIS A 25 -22.06 10.21 4.93
N ALA A 26 -21.61 8.96 5.12
CA ALA A 26 -20.21 8.67 5.40
C ALA A 26 -19.28 9.07 4.24
N ILE A 27 -19.71 8.83 3.00
CA ILE A 27 -18.96 9.20 1.78
C ILE A 27 -18.86 10.72 1.64
N GLU A 28 -19.94 11.45 1.90
CA GLU A 28 -19.95 12.92 1.90
C GLU A 28 -18.97 13.50 2.92
N LEU A 29 -19.01 12.99 4.17
CA LEU A 29 -18.10 13.43 5.23
C LEU A 29 -16.65 13.10 4.90
N PHE A 30 -16.38 11.91 4.35
CA PHE A 30 -15.05 11.52 3.91
C PHE A 30 -14.51 12.44 2.83
N SER A 31 -15.32 12.73 1.80
CA SER A 31 -14.94 13.58 0.67
C SER A 31 -14.64 15.00 1.16
N THR A 32 -15.48 15.53 2.04
CA THR A 32 -15.31 16.85 2.67
C THR A 32 -14.00 16.93 3.46
N GLY A 33 -13.71 15.93 4.31
CA GLY A 33 -12.48 15.89 5.08
C GLY A 33 -11.23 15.62 4.22
N TYR A 34 -11.37 14.92 3.11
CA TYR A 34 -10.28 14.63 2.18
C TYR A 34 -9.84 15.86 1.37
N GLU A 35 -10.77 16.68 0.90
CA GLU A 35 -10.45 17.94 0.21
C GLU A 35 -9.68 18.92 1.10
N LEU A 36 -9.99 18.94 2.39
CA LEU A 36 -9.32 19.79 3.38
C LEU A 36 -8.06 19.17 3.98
N LEU A 37 -7.70 17.97 3.53
CA LEU A 37 -6.55 17.24 4.05
C LEU A 37 -5.25 17.93 3.62
N LYS A 38 -4.70 18.76 4.50
CA LYS A 38 -3.37 19.36 4.36
C LYS A 38 -2.29 18.31 4.60
N LEU A 39 -2.14 17.37 3.67
CA LEU A 39 -1.01 16.44 3.68
C LEU A 39 0.27 17.24 3.47
N LYS A 40 1.24 17.08 4.39
CA LYS A 40 2.59 17.56 4.11
C LYS A 40 3.03 16.96 2.78
N PRO A 41 3.48 17.76 1.81
CA PRO A 41 4.08 17.21 0.60
C PRO A 41 5.20 16.28 1.05
N ARG A 42 5.17 15.05 0.51
CA ARG A 42 6.15 14.02 0.87
C ARG A 42 7.54 14.62 0.67
N LYS A 43 8.39 14.58 1.70
CA LYS A 43 9.77 15.13 1.70
C LYS A 43 10.58 14.72 0.46
N TYR A 44 10.24 13.58 -0.14
CA TYR A 44 10.85 13.07 -1.35
C TYR A 44 9.97 13.40 -2.56
N LYS A 45 10.35 14.39 -3.36
CA LYS A 45 10.07 14.36 -4.80
C LYS A 45 10.76 13.12 -5.33
N ARG A 46 10.04 12.02 -5.52
CA ARG A 46 10.56 10.94 -6.37
C ARG A 46 10.59 11.55 -7.76
N ARG A 47 11.75 12.00 -8.22
CA ARG A 47 11.95 12.27 -9.65
C ARG A 47 11.57 10.97 -10.35
N VAL A 48 10.60 11.02 -11.24
CA VAL A 48 10.19 9.85 -12.02
C VAL A 48 11.42 9.29 -12.76
N ASP A 49 12.31 10.18 -13.18
CA ASP A 49 13.61 9.92 -13.81
C ASP A 49 14.63 9.17 -12.93
N GLN A 50 14.42 9.12 -11.61
CA GLN A 50 15.29 8.40 -10.66
C GLN A 50 14.71 7.05 -10.22
N LEU A 51 13.51 6.71 -10.67
CA LEU A 51 12.98 5.38 -10.44
C LEU A 51 13.72 4.40 -11.35
N LYS A 52 14.57 3.55 -10.75
CA LYS A 52 15.12 2.40 -11.46
C LYS A 52 13.96 1.63 -12.09
N LEU A 53 14.11 1.19 -13.34
CA LEU A 53 13.12 0.41 -14.09
C LEU A 53 12.55 -0.76 -13.26
N THR A 54 13.38 -1.40 -12.45
CA THR A 54 12.99 -2.48 -11.52
C THR A 54 11.96 -2.06 -10.48
N THR A 55 11.99 -0.80 -10.02
CA THR A 55 11.02 -0.25 -9.07
C THR A 55 9.70 0.04 -9.75
N VAL A 56 9.73 0.55 -10.98
CA VAL A 56 8.53 0.80 -11.79
C VAL A 56 7.82 -0.53 -12.06
N LEU A 57 8.54 -1.53 -12.58
CA LEU A 57 8.00 -2.86 -12.84
C LEU A 57 7.45 -3.54 -11.58
N ARG A 58 8.11 -3.38 -10.44
CA ARG A 58 7.63 -3.91 -9.15
C ARG A 58 6.31 -3.26 -8.73
N LEU A 59 6.18 -1.94 -8.86
CA LEU A 59 4.96 -1.22 -8.49
C LEU A 59 3.79 -1.54 -9.43
N VAL A 60 4.04 -1.70 -10.74
CA VAL A 60 3.03 -2.17 -11.69
C VAL A 60 2.53 -3.57 -11.29
N ARG A 61 3.47 -4.48 -11.01
CA ARG A 61 3.13 -5.85 -10.60
C ARG A 61 2.41 -5.91 -9.25
N GLU A 62 2.75 -5.04 -8.29
CA GLU A 62 2.05 -4.91 -7.01
C GLU A 62 0.67 -4.25 -7.13
N GLY A 63 0.43 -3.45 -8.19
CA GLY A 63 -0.87 -2.86 -8.50
C GLY A 63 -1.81 -3.81 -9.25
N GLU A 64 -1.26 -4.68 -10.09
CA GLU A 64 -2.00 -5.71 -10.84
C GLU A 64 -2.34 -6.95 -10.00
N VAL A 65 -1.52 -7.26 -8.99
CA VAL A 65 -1.73 -8.40 -8.09
C VAL A 65 -2.35 -7.90 -6.78
N PRO A 66 -3.62 -8.22 -6.47
CA PRO A 66 -4.19 -7.93 -5.16
C PRO A 66 -3.30 -8.55 -4.10
N ARG A 67 -3.07 -7.86 -2.98
CA ARG A 67 -2.24 -8.36 -1.87
C ARG A 67 -2.76 -9.72 -1.37
N GLY A 68 -2.22 -10.79 -1.94
CA GLY A 68 -2.52 -12.18 -1.67
C GLY A 68 -1.21 -12.96 -1.54
N ARG A 69 -1.20 -13.98 -0.69
CA ARG A 69 0.00 -14.66 -0.19
C ARG A 69 0.93 -15.13 -1.32
N VAL A 70 2.11 -14.51 -1.42
CA VAL A 70 3.26 -15.05 -2.14
C VAL A 70 3.71 -16.32 -1.40
N LEU A 71 3.68 -17.46 -2.08
CA LEU A 71 4.21 -18.71 -1.53
C LEU A 71 5.72 -18.58 -1.33
N PRO A 72 6.28 -19.08 -0.21
CA PRO A 72 7.71 -19.01 0.02
C PRO A 72 8.45 -19.82 -1.05
N TYR A 73 9.54 -19.26 -1.56
CA TYR A 73 10.43 -19.95 -2.49
C TYR A 73 10.93 -21.26 -1.86
N LYS A 74 10.59 -22.40 -2.47
CA LYS A 74 11.14 -23.71 -2.11
C LYS A 74 12.21 -24.10 -3.13
N PRO A 75 13.49 -24.23 -2.72
CA PRO A 75 14.51 -24.76 -3.61
C PRO A 75 14.14 -26.19 -4.02
N ARG A 76 14.29 -26.51 -5.30
CA ARG A 76 14.02 -27.85 -5.82
C ARG A 76 15.06 -28.81 -5.22
N LYS A 77 14.63 -29.90 -4.58
CA LYS A 77 15.55 -30.96 -4.13
C LYS A 77 16.19 -31.60 -5.36
N HIS A 78 17.43 -31.26 -5.65
CA HIS A 78 18.25 -32.04 -6.58
C HIS A 78 18.79 -33.23 -5.79
N THR A 79 18.29 -34.44 -6.05
CA THR A 79 18.94 -35.65 -5.55
C THR A 79 20.31 -35.71 -6.23
N LYS A 80 21.38 -35.42 -5.50
CA LYS A 80 22.71 -35.84 -5.93
C LYS A 80 22.64 -37.36 -5.98
N LYS A 81 22.76 -37.96 -7.17
CA LYS A 81 23.05 -39.39 -7.27
C LYS A 81 24.31 -39.59 -6.43
N VAL A 82 24.21 -40.47 -5.45
CA VAL A 82 25.33 -40.92 -4.63
C VAL A 82 26.40 -41.38 -5.61
N ALA A 83 27.49 -40.63 -5.74
CA ALA A 83 28.69 -41.15 -6.37
C ALA A 83 29.14 -42.29 -5.47
N GLY A 84 28.91 -43.52 -5.96
CA GLY A 84 29.29 -44.73 -5.27
C GLY A 84 30.74 -44.62 -4.82
N HIS A 85 30.95 -44.96 -3.56
CA HIS A 85 32.28 -45.25 -3.03
C HIS A 85 32.75 -46.52 -3.75
N LEU A 86 33.38 -46.33 -4.91
CA LEU A 86 34.15 -47.35 -5.59
C LEU A 86 35.56 -47.30 -5.02
N GLN A 87 35.79 -48.31 -4.19
CA GLN A 87 37.02 -48.89 -3.66
C GLN A 87 38.34 -48.46 -4.33
N THR A 88 39.35 -48.21 -3.49
CA THR A 88 40.61 -48.99 -3.47
C THR A 88 41.05 -49.13 -2.03
#